data_AF-X1HIP3-F1
#
_entry.id   AF-X1HIP3-F1
#
_cell.length_a   1.000
_cell.length_b   1.000
_cell.length_c   1.000
_cell.angle_alpha   90.00
_cell.angle_beta   90.00
_cell.angle_gamma   90.00
#
_symmetry.space_group_name_H-M   'P 1'
#
loop_
_entity.id
_entity.type
_entity.pdbx_description
1 polymer ?
#
loop_
_entity_poly.entity_id
_entity_poly.type
_entity_poly.pdbx_seq_one_letter_code
_entity_poly.pdbx_strand_id
1 'polypeptide(L)' 'MTVKIVTDSTSDLSPQVAQKLEITVVPVYVRFGEKVYRDGIDISHDELYQKLVTDPIHPTTSQPPP' A
#
# COMPACT_ATOMS: atom_id res chain seq x y z
N MET A 1 1.57 -2.53 30.94
CA MET A 1 0.58 -2.22 29.89
C MET A 1 1.34 -2.14 28.59
N THR A 2 0.97 -2.91 27.57
CA THR A 2 1.72 -2.98 26.31
C THR A 2 0.96 -2.22 25.24
N VAL A 3 1.59 -1.23 24.63
CA VAL A 3 1.05 -0.47 23.49
C VAL A 3 1.69 -0.99 22.21
N LYS A 4 0.90 -1.12 21.15
CA LYS A 4 1.38 -1.44 19.79
C LYS A 4 0.93 -0.35 18.84
N ILE A 5 1.75 -0.07 17.83
CA ILE A 5 1.48 0.92 16.80
C ILE A 5 1.18 0.17 15.50
N VAL A 6 0.04 0.51 14.91
CA VAL A 6 -0.40 -0.01 13.62
C VAL A 6 -0.76 1.18 12.75
N THR A 7 -0.39 1.12 11.48
CA THR A 7 -0.76 2.11 10.47
C THR A 7 -1.06 1.38 9.15
N ASP A 8 -1.48 2.12 8.13
CA ASP A 8 -1.67 1.59 6.79
C ASP A 8 -0.54 2.00 5.83
N SER A 9 -0.51 1.42 4.64
CA SER A 9 0.55 1.67 3.66
C SER A 9 0.62 3.12 3.17
N THR A 10 -0.45 3.91 3.30
CA THR A 10 -0.46 5.34 2.91
C THR A 10 0.32 6.25 3.85
N SER A 11 0.86 5.69 4.95
CA SER A 11 1.82 6.38 5.81
C SER A 11 3.17 6.63 5.13
N ASP A 12 3.45 5.97 4.00
CA ASP A 12 4.68 6.06 3.21
C ASP A 12 5.97 5.82 4.04
N LEU A 13 5.85 5.11 5.16
CA LEU A 13 6.99 4.72 5.98
C LEU A 13 7.88 3.74 5.21
N SER A 14 9.18 4.02 5.18
CA SER A 14 10.14 3.04 4.66
C SER A 14 10.04 1.72 5.45
N PRO A 15 10.17 0.55 4.80
CA PRO A 15 10.13 -0.75 5.47
C PRO A 15 11.14 -0.87 6.61
N GLN A 16 12.30 -0.22 6.46
CA GLN A 16 13.37 -0.21 7.46
C GLN A 16 12.96 0.53 8.74
N VAL A 17 12.26 1.68 8.61
CA VAL A 17 11.75 2.44 9.76
C VAL A 17 10.64 1.66 10.46
N ALA A 18 9.68 1.12 9.69
CA ALA A 18 8.59 0.32 10.26
C ALA A 18 9.11 -0.90 11.03
N GLN A 19 10.09 -1.62 10.46
CA GLN A 19 10.73 -2.75 11.12
C GLN A 19 11.49 -2.33 12.39
N LYS A 20 12.30 -1.27 12.31
CA LYS A 20 13.11 -0.79 13.45
C LYS A 20 12.24 -0.36 14.65
N LEU A 21 11.07 0.19 14.38
CA LEU A 21 10.16 0.70 15.42
C LEU A 21 9.05 -0.30 15.78
N GLU A 22 9.08 -1.52 15.24
CA GLU A 22 8.06 -2.55 15.42
C GLU A 22 6.63 -2.06 15.08
N ILE A 23 6.51 -1.25 14.03
CA ILE A 23 5.23 -0.75 13.51
C ILE A 23 4.67 -1.75 12.51
N THR A 24 3.46 -2.24 12.77
CA THR A 24 2.74 -3.06 11.79
C THR A 24 2.11 -2.16 10.75
N VAL A 25 2.36 -2.44 9.47
CA VAL A 25 1.77 -1.73 8.33
C VAL A 25 0.76 -2.63 7.64
N VAL A 26 -0.49 -2.18 7.51
CA VAL A 26 -1.56 -2.88 6.80
C VAL A 26 -1.70 -2.31 5.39
N PRO A 27 -1.59 -3.10 4.31
CA PRO A 27 -1.67 -2.57 2.96
C PRO A 27 -3.09 -2.09 2.64
N VAL A 28 -3.19 -0.95 1.95
CA VAL A 28 -4.41 -0.60 1.19
C VAL A 28 -4.42 -1.33 -0.15
N TYR A 29 -5.54 -1.26 -0.87
CA TYR A 29 -5.66 -1.89 -2.17
C TYR A 29 -5.73 -0.86 -3.30
N VAL A 30 -4.97 -1.11 -4.36
CA VAL A 30 -5.00 -0.36 -5.63
C VAL A 30 -5.65 -1.25 -6.68
N ARG A 31 -6.67 -0.73 -7.36
CA ARG A 31 -7.43 -1.47 -8.38
C ARG A 31 -7.30 -0.82 -9.74
N PHE A 32 -6.85 -1.58 -10.73
CA PHE A 32 -6.89 -1.24 -12.16
C PHE A 32 -7.91 -2.14 -12.86
N GLY A 33 -9.13 -1.65 -13.08
CA GLY A 33 -10.24 -2.44 -13.62
C GLY A 33 -10.58 -3.64 -12.72
N GLU A 34 -10.37 -4.85 -13.21
CA GLU A 34 -10.59 -6.09 -12.45
C GLU A 34 -9.36 -6.57 -11.66
N LYS A 35 -8.18 -5.98 -11.89
CA LYS A 35 -6.95 -6.34 -11.17
C LYS A 35 -6.84 -5.54 -9.89
N VAL A 36 -6.55 -6.23 -8.79
CA VAL A 36 -6.38 -5.63 -7.46
C VAL A 36 -4.98 -5.98 -6.94
N TYR A 37 -4.31 -5.00 -6.35
CA TYR A 37 -2.96 -5.09 -5.82
C TYR A 37 -2.96 -4.60 -4.37
N ARG A 38 -2.25 -5.28 -3.48
CA ARG A 38 -1.87 -4.72 -2.18
C ARG A 38 -0.72 -3.74 -2.38
N ASP A 39 -0.94 -2.51 -1.92
CA ASP A 39 0.01 -1.43 -2.02
C ASP A 39 1.34 -1.74 -1.32
N GLY A 40 2.45 -1.53 -2.02
CA GLY A 40 3.81 -1.84 -1.56
C GLY A 40 4.15 -3.34 -1.42
N ILE A 41 3.19 -4.25 -1.69
CA ILE A 41 3.40 -5.71 -1.61
C ILE A 41 3.27 -6.37 -2.99
N ASP A 42 2.13 -6.18 -3.65
CA ASP A 42 1.86 -6.77 -4.97
C ASP A 42 2.20 -5.80 -6.12
N ILE A 43 2.32 -4.50 -5.81
CA ILE A 43 2.72 -3.45 -6.74
C ILE A 43 3.68 -2.49 -6.03
N SER A 44 4.81 -2.20 -6.67
CA SER A 44 5.73 -1.17 -6.21
C SER A 44 5.28 0.23 -6.63
N HIS A 45 5.80 1.26 -5.95
CA HIS A 45 5.54 2.66 -6.32
C HIS A 45 5.93 2.95 -7.77
N ASP A 46 7.09 2.46 -8.21
CA ASP A 46 7.56 2.67 -9.59
C ASP A 46 6.62 2.02 -10.62
N GLU A 47 6.17 0.79 -10.37
CA GLU A 47 5.20 0.12 -11.23
C GLU A 47 3.85 0.83 -11.23
N LEU A 48 3.39 1.33 -10.08
CA LEU A 48 2.16 2.12 -9.97
C LEU A 48 2.26 3.38 -10.82
N TYR A 49 3.33 4.16 -10.68
CA TYR A 49 3.55 5.38 -11.46
C TYR A 49 3.70 5.10 -12.95
N GLN A 50 4.38 4.02 -13.32
CA GLN A 50 4.47 3.62 -14.72
C GLN A 50 3.08 3.28 -15.28
N LYS A 51 2.28 2.49 -14.55
CA LYS A 51 0.91 2.14 -14.96
C LYS A 51 -0.01 3.35 -15.06
N LEU A 52 0.13 4.36 -14.19
CA LEU A 52 -0.63 5.61 -14.27
C LEU A 52 -0.46 6.34 -15.62
N VAL A 53 0.70 6.20 -16.25
CA VAL A 53 1.00 6.82 -17.56
C VAL A 53 0.60 5.92 -18.72
N THR A 54 0.76 4.61 -18.58
CA THR A 54 0.62 3.66 -19.70
C THR A 54 -0.74 2.97 -19.79
N ASP A 55 -1.45 2.83 -18.66
CA ASP A 55 -2.71 2.10 -18.59
C ASP A 55 -3.89 3.03 -18.92
N PRO A 56 -4.78 2.67 -19.88
CA PRO A 56 -5.94 3.49 -20.19
C PRO A 56 -6.98 3.52 -19.06
N ILE A 57 -6.92 2.57 -18.11
CA ILE A 57 -7.81 2.54 -16.96
C ILE A 57 -7.07 3.14 -15.76
N HIS A 58 -7.57 4.27 -15.27
CA HIS A 58 -7.04 4.85 -14.04
C HIS A 58 -7.41 4.01 -12.81
N PRO A 59 -6.52 3.96 -11.80
CA PRO A 59 -6.79 3.17 -10.63
C PRO A 59 -7.82 3.82 -9.72
N THR A 60 -8.49 2.98 -8.95
CA THR A 60 -9.21 3.38 -7.74
C THR A 60 -8.56 2.72 -6.53
N THR A 61 -8.86 3.23 -5.33
CA THR A 61 -8.33 2.69 -4.08
C THR A 61 -9.45 2.23 -3.16
N SER A 62 -9.14 1.29 -2.27
CA SER A 62 -10.04 0.88 -1.20
C SER A 62 -9.27 0.61 0.10
N GLN A 63 -9.91 0.92 1.23
CA GLN A 63 -9.40 0.61 2.56
C GLN A 63 -9.25 -0.91 2.76
N PRO A 64 -8.35 -1.34 3.66
CA PRO A 64 -8.33 -2.73 4.11
C PRO A 64 -9.67 -3.14 4.74
N PRO A 65 -10.08 -4.42 4.61
CA PRO A 65 -11.26 -4.91 5.29
C PRO A 65 -11.09 -4.83 6.82
N PRO A 66 -12.18 -4.65 7.59
CA PRO A 66 -12.15 -4.74 9.05
C PRO A 66 -11.63 -6.08 9.57
#